data_AF-A0A9E7A7E9-F1
#
_entry.id   AF-A0A9E7A7E9-F1
#
_cell.length_a   1.000
_cell.length_b   1.000
_cell.length_c   1.000
_cell.angle_alpha   90.00
_cell.angle_beta   90.00
_cell.angle_gamma   90.00
#
_symmetry.space_group_name_H-M   'P 1'
#
loop_
_entity.id
_entity.type
_entity.pdbx_description
1 polymer ?
#
loop_
_entity_poly.entity_id
_entity_poly.type
_entity_poly.pdbx_seq_one_letter_code
_entity_poly.pdbx_strand_id
1 'polypeptide(L)'
;MHLIHPPEELESAVAAAAAWLKLGTEALSVAIILASMAIALARLLAGLLRRPAGDVRMGLARGLSLALEFQLAADIVGTAISPDWDQIGKLAAVAAIRTFLNYFLQRELAGEAATASAPFTPADAAPPGPGKSSAGRA
;
A
#
# COMPACT_ATOMS: atom_id res chain seq x y z
N MET A 1 60.90 -4.42 5.82
CA MET A 1 59.50 -4.03 5.59
C MET A 1 58.69 -4.62 6.73
N HIS A 2 58.57 -3.87 7.84
CA HIS A 2 57.99 -4.36 9.09
C HIS A 2 56.48 -4.12 9.02
N LEU A 3 55.71 -5.20 8.83
CA LEU A 3 54.25 -5.15 8.85
C LEU A 3 53.81 -4.95 10.31
N ILE A 4 53.12 -3.85 10.56
CA ILE A 4 52.54 -3.53 11.87
C ILE A 4 51.34 -4.47 12.05
N HIS A 5 51.52 -5.58 12.77
CA HIS A 5 50.42 -6.42 13.22
C HIS A 5 49.75 -5.72 14.42
N PRO A 6 48.44 -5.39 14.34
CA PRO A 6 47.73 -4.91 15.52
C PRO A 6 47.71 -6.02 16.60
N PRO A 7 47.63 -5.65 17.89
CA PRO A 7 47.49 -6.64 18.95
C PRO A 7 46.14 -7.36 18.81
N GLU A 8 46.12 -8.70 18.93
CA GLU A 8 44.94 -9.57 18.84
C GLU A 8 43.76 -9.12 19.74
N GLU A 9 44.07 -8.47 20.87
CA GLU A 9 43.07 -7.88 21.77
C GLU A 9 42.29 -6.72 21.13
N LEU A 10 42.91 -5.95 20.22
CA LEU A 10 42.24 -4.85 19.52
C LEU A 10 41.29 -5.37 18.45
N GLU A 11 41.70 -6.38 17.69
CA GLU A 11 40.86 -6.98 16.65
C GLU A 11 39.60 -7.63 17.26
N SER A 12 39.76 -8.37 18.35
CA SER A 12 38.65 -8.97 19.08
C SER A 12 37.72 -7.92 19.72
N ALA A 13 38.28 -6.85 20.31
CA ALA A 13 37.48 -5.76 20.86
C ALA A 13 36.67 -5.01 19.79
N VAL A 14 37.29 -4.73 18.63
CA VAL A 14 36.61 -4.11 17.48
C VAL A 14 35.51 -5.02 16.92
N ALA A 15 35.79 -6.32 16.78
CA ALA A 15 34.81 -7.29 16.30
C ALA A 15 33.61 -7.41 17.26
N ALA A 16 33.86 -7.45 18.58
CA ALA A 16 32.82 -7.47 19.59
C ALA A 16 31.97 -6.19 19.56
N ALA A 17 32.61 -5.02 19.46
CA ALA A 17 31.91 -3.75 19.34
C ALA A 17 31.04 -3.68 18.08
N ALA A 18 31.57 -4.14 16.93
CA ALA A 18 30.82 -4.21 15.68
C ALA A 18 29.61 -5.14 15.78
N ALA A 19 29.74 -6.28 16.47
CA ALA A 19 28.63 -7.21 16.69
C ALA A 19 27.51 -6.59 17.54
N TRP A 20 27.87 -5.91 18.64
CA TRP A 20 26.90 -5.21 19.48
C TRP A 20 26.21 -4.06 18.74
N LEU A 21 26.96 -3.32 17.93
CA LEU A 21 26.41 -2.25 17.10
C LEU A 21 25.42 -2.80 16.09
N LYS A 22 25.80 -3.87 15.35
CA LYS A 22 24.91 -4.53 14.38
C LYS A 22 23.61 -4.96 15.05
N LEU A 23 23.69 -5.68 16.16
CA LEU A 23 22.52 -6.15 16.90
C LEU A 23 21.64 -4.98 17.37
N GLY A 24 22.24 -3.91 17.87
CA GLY A 24 21.53 -2.70 18.27
C GLY A 24 20.80 -2.03 17.11
N THR A 25 21.45 -1.91 15.95
CA THR A 25 20.83 -1.34 14.75
C THR A 25 19.68 -2.20 14.20
N GLU A 26 19.84 -3.53 14.18
CA GLU A 26 18.78 -4.46 13.77
C GLU A 26 17.57 -4.34 14.70
N ALA A 27 17.79 -4.41 16.02
CA ALA A 27 16.72 -4.29 17.00
C ALA A 27 15.98 -2.95 16.91
N LEU A 28 16.70 -1.84 16.76
CA LEU A 28 16.12 -0.51 16.61
C LEU A 28 15.26 -0.41 15.34
N SER A 29 15.76 -0.91 14.21
CA SER A 29 15.02 -0.88 12.95
C SER A 29 13.71 -1.67 13.03
N VAL A 30 13.74 -2.88 13.61
CA VAL A 30 12.57 -3.72 13.81
C VAL A 30 11.57 -3.02 14.74
N ALA A 31 12.03 -2.42 15.83
CA ALA A 31 11.17 -1.69 16.75
C ALA A 31 10.46 -0.50 16.08
N ILE A 32 11.18 0.28 15.25
CA ILE A 32 10.62 1.40 14.49
C ILE A 32 9.56 0.89 13.50
N ILE A 33 9.88 -0.14 12.72
CA ILE A 33 8.94 -0.71 11.75
C ILE A 33 7.66 -1.18 12.43
N LEU A 34 7.77 -1.90 13.55
CA LEU A 34 6.62 -2.39 14.31
C LEU A 34 5.78 -1.23 14.86
N ALA A 35 6.42 -0.21 15.43
CA ALA A 35 5.74 0.96 15.97
C ALA A 35 4.99 1.74 14.88
N SER A 36 5.64 1.99 13.73
CA SER A 36 5.03 2.67 12.59
C SER A 36 3.83 1.90 12.03
N MET A 37 3.95 0.58 11.88
CA MET A 37 2.86 -0.29 11.44
C MET A 37 1.67 -0.22 12.41
N ALA A 38 1.94 -0.32 13.71
CA ALA A 38 0.89 -0.25 14.74
C ALA A 38 0.17 1.11 14.76
N ILE A 39 0.91 2.22 14.68
CA ILE A 39 0.36 3.58 14.65
C ILE A 39 -0.54 3.76 13.42
N ALA A 40 -0.08 3.33 12.25
CA ALA A 40 -0.85 3.50 11.04
C ALA A 40 -2.11 2.63 11.00
N LEU A 41 -2.01 1.38 11.47
CA LEU A 41 -3.16 0.50 11.63
C LEU A 41 -4.19 1.11 12.60
N ALA A 42 -3.75 1.65 13.74
CA ALA A 42 -4.62 2.30 14.69
C ALA A 42 -5.33 3.52 14.08
N ARG A 43 -4.62 4.35 13.32
CA ARG A 43 -5.21 5.50 12.59
C ARG A 43 -6.24 5.06 11.56
N LEU A 44 -5.97 3.98 10.83
CA LEU A 44 -6.89 3.42 9.85
C LEU A 44 -8.19 2.95 10.52
N LEU A 45 -8.07 2.13 11.56
CA LEU A 45 -9.22 1.59 12.30
C LEU A 45 -10.05 2.70 12.95
N ALA A 46 -9.39 3.67 13.59
CA ALA A 46 -10.07 4.83 14.16
C ALA A 46 -10.81 5.67 13.11
N GLY A 47 -10.25 5.81 11.91
CA GLY A 47 -10.89 6.49 10.78
C GLY A 47 -12.12 5.74 10.26
N LEU A 48 -12.09 4.41 10.27
CA LEU A 48 -13.18 3.56 9.81
C LEU A 48 -14.36 3.55 10.79
N LEU A 49 -14.09 3.46 12.10
CA LEU A 49 -15.11 3.44 13.15
C LEU A 49 -15.89 4.76 13.28
N ARG A 50 -15.32 5.88 12.83
CA ARG A 50 -15.91 7.22 12.96
C ARG A 50 -16.80 7.64 11.78
N ARG A 51 -16.98 6.78 10.76
CA ARG A 51 -17.70 7.14 9.51
C ARG A 51 -19.14 6.58 9.51
N PRO A 52 -20.16 7.37 9.11
CA PRO A 52 -21.52 6.88 8.92
C PRO A 52 -21.62 5.92 7.73
N ALA A 53 -22.55 4.95 7.81
CA ALA A 53 -22.63 3.75 6.95
C ALA A 53 -22.76 3.99 5.42
N GLY A 54 -23.04 5.22 4.96
CA GLY A 54 -23.05 5.56 3.53
C GLY A 54 -21.66 5.70 2.90
N ASP A 55 -20.62 5.86 3.71
CA ASP A 55 -19.25 6.20 3.26
C ASP A 55 -18.31 4.97 3.19
N VAL A 56 -18.88 3.77 3.34
CA VAL A 56 -18.15 2.50 3.48
C VAL A 56 -17.27 2.20 2.26
N ARG A 57 -17.73 2.50 1.04
CA ARG A 57 -16.93 2.29 -0.19
C ARG A 57 -15.70 3.20 -0.23
N MET A 58 -15.82 4.44 0.23
CA MET A 58 -14.70 5.40 0.32
C MET A 58 -13.75 5.05 1.48
N GLY A 59 -14.28 4.53 2.58
CA GLY A 59 -13.48 3.95 3.67
C GLY A 59 -12.65 2.76 3.22
N LEU A 60 -13.27 1.84 2.47
CA LEU A 60 -12.58 0.69 1.85
C LEU A 60 -11.49 1.14 0.88
N ALA A 61 -11.78 2.08 -0.03
CA ALA A 61 -10.79 2.60 -0.98
C ALA A 61 -9.56 3.21 -0.27
N ARG A 62 -9.78 3.97 0.82
CA ARG A 62 -8.68 4.52 1.64
C ARG A 62 -7.91 3.43 2.39
N GLY A 63 -8.61 2.44 2.95
CA GLY A 63 -7.98 1.30 3.63
C GLY A 63 -7.11 0.48 2.69
N LEU A 64 -7.58 0.24 1.47
CA LEU A 64 -6.82 -0.45 0.43
C LEU A 64 -5.59 0.37 0.01
N SER A 65 -5.71 1.68 -0.23
CA SER A 65 -4.55 2.53 -0.55
C SER A 65 -3.48 2.50 0.54
N LEU A 66 -3.89 2.56 1.81
CA LEU A 66 -2.96 2.49 2.93
C LEU A 66 -2.28 1.12 3.00
N ALA A 67 -3.03 0.04 2.83
CA ALA A 67 -2.47 -1.31 2.79
C ALA A 67 -1.39 -1.45 1.69
N LEU A 68 -1.57 -0.79 0.55
CA LEU A 68 -0.59 -0.78 -0.55
C LEU A 68 0.69 -0.02 -0.23
N GLU A 69 0.60 1.09 0.50
CA GLU A 69 1.79 1.81 0.98
C GLU A 69 2.60 0.97 1.99
N PHE A 70 1.92 0.24 2.88
CA PHE A 70 2.56 -0.72 3.79
C PHE A 70 3.18 -1.90 3.06
N GLN A 71 2.51 -2.40 2.03
CA GLN A 71 2.99 -3.48 1.19
C GLN A 71 4.30 -3.09 0.49
N LEU A 72 4.37 -1.87 -0.05
CA LEU A 72 5.57 -1.31 -0.67
C LEU A 72 6.72 -1.15 0.35
N ALA A 73 6.44 -0.66 1.56
CA ALA A 73 7.44 -0.54 2.62
C ALA A 73 8.01 -1.91 3.03
N ALA A 74 7.16 -2.94 3.12
CA ALA A 74 7.58 -4.31 3.42
C ALA A 74 8.47 -4.90 2.32
N ASP A 75 8.16 -4.62 1.05
CA ASP A 75 8.97 -5.08 -0.08
C ASP A 75 10.36 -4.39 -0.08
N ILE A 76 10.45 -3.09 0.24
CA ILE A 76 11.73 -2.36 0.37
C ILE A 76 12.57 -2.89 1.53
N VAL A 77 11.98 -3.06 2.72
CA VAL A 77 12.67 -3.63 3.88
C VAL A 77 13.20 -5.02 3.58
N GLY A 78 12.39 -5.83 2.89
CA GLY A 78 12.80 -7.16 2.48
C GLY A 78 13.98 -7.18 1.50
N THR A 79 14.09 -6.19 0.60
CA THR A 79 15.30 -6.03 -0.23
C THR A 79 16.54 -5.60 0.54
N ALA A 80 16.41 -5.00 1.74
CA ALA A 80 17.54 -4.49 2.52
C ALA A 80 18.13 -5.50 3.52
N ILE A 81 17.35 -6.49 3.98
CA ILE A 81 17.72 -7.37 5.09
C ILE A 81 18.46 -8.64 4.64
N SER A 82 18.34 -9.06 3.37
CA SER A 82 19.00 -10.29 2.91
C SER A 82 19.93 -10.02 1.73
N PRO A 83 21.26 -10.11 1.92
CA PRO A 83 22.22 -10.24 0.82
C PRO A 83 22.38 -11.71 0.37
N ASP A 84 21.57 -12.64 0.92
CA ASP A 84 21.61 -14.07 0.59
C ASP A 84 20.59 -14.42 -0.52
N TRP A 85 21.09 -14.90 -1.65
CA TRP A 85 20.32 -15.05 -2.89
C TRP A 85 19.09 -15.97 -2.78
N ASP A 86 19.11 -16.98 -1.90
CA ASP A 86 17.98 -17.91 -1.73
C ASP A 86 16.82 -17.26 -0.94
N GLN A 87 17.14 -16.47 0.07
CA GLN A 87 16.16 -15.70 0.83
C GLN A 87 15.61 -14.52 0.02
N ILE A 88 16.46 -13.81 -0.73
CA ILE A 88 16.04 -12.76 -1.67
C ILE A 88 15.10 -13.35 -2.72
N GLY A 89 15.43 -14.51 -3.30
CA GLY A 89 14.62 -15.16 -4.33
C GLY A 89 13.22 -15.54 -3.83
N LYS A 90 13.13 -16.12 -2.62
CA LYS A 90 11.84 -16.46 -1.99
C LYS A 90 11.00 -15.23 -1.71
N LEU A 91 11.63 -14.17 -1.18
CA LEU A 91 10.95 -12.93 -0.88
C LEU A 91 10.48 -12.21 -2.15
N ALA A 92 11.34 -12.12 -3.18
CA ALA A 92 11.02 -11.53 -4.47
C ALA A 92 9.89 -12.28 -5.19
N ALA A 93 9.86 -13.62 -5.10
CA ALA A 93 8.77 -14.42 -5.65
C ALA A 93 7.43 -14.11 -4.97
N VAL A 94 7.41 -14.02 -3.64
CA VAL A 94 6.21 -13.67 -2.88
C VAL A 94 5.75 -12.23 -3.19
N ALA A 95 6.68 -11.28 -3.24
CA ALA A 95 6.40 -9.89 -3.61
C ALA A 95 5.86 -9.79 -5.05
N ALA A 96 6.46 -10.49 -6.02
CA ALA A 96 6.01 -10.49 -7.41
C ALA A 96 4.59 -11.06 -7.58
N ILE A 97 4.31 -12.22 -6.97
CA ILE A 97 2.96 -12.81 -6.98
C ILE A 97 1.94 -11.82 -6.39
N ARG A 98 2.31 -11.17 -5.29
CA ARG A 98 1.48 -10.18 -4.61
C ARG A 98 1.22 -8.94 -5.45
N THR A 99 2.24 -8.37 -6.11
CA THR A 99 2.08 -7.23 -7.02
C THR A 99 1.16 -7.60 -8.18
N PHE A 100 1.36 -8.79 -8.77
CA PHE A 100 0.57 -9.26 -9.89
C PHE A 100 -0.91 -9.44 -9.52
N LEU A 101 -1.19 -10.17 -8.43
CA LEU A 101 -2.56 -10.38 -7.95
C LEU A 101 -3.24 -9.05 -7.61
N ASN A 102 -2.54 -8.17 -6.89
CA ASN A 102 -3.09 -6.89 -6.49
C ASN A 102 -3.35 -5.95 -7.69
N TYR A 103 -2.45 -5.92 -8.66
CA TYR A 103 -2.63 -5.16 -9.90
C TYR A 103 -3.89 -5.62 -10.67
N PHE A 104 -4.08 -6.93 -10.81
CA PHE A 104 -5.26 -7.48 -11.47
C PHE A 104 -6.56 -7.13 -10.72
N LEU A 105 -6.55 -7.26 -9.40
CA LEU A 105 -7.72 -6.94 -8.57
C LEU A 105 -8.11 -5.46 -8.68
N GLN A 106 -7.14 -4.55 -8.66
CA GLN A 106 -7.39 -3.12 -8.85
C GLN A 106 -7.90 -2.78 -10.25
N ARG A 107 -7.40 -3.49 -11.27
CA ARG A 107 -7.82 -3.29 -12.65
C ARG A 107 -9.25 -3.76 -12.91
N GLU A 108 -9.64 -4.90 -12.31
CA GLU A 108 -11.01 -5.41 -12.38
C GLU A 108 -11.97 -4.40 -11.72
N LEU A 109 -11.68 -4.01 -10.47
CA LEU A 109 -12.47 -3.00 -9.73
C LEU A 109 -12.63 -1.65 -10.46
N ALA A 110 -11.62 -1.24 -11.24
CA ALA A 110 -11.70 -0.03 -12.06
C ALA A 110 -12.66 -0.18 -13.27
N GLY A 111 -12.79 -1.38 -13.82
CA GLY A 111 -13.72 -1.71 -14.90
C GLY A 111 -15.19 -1.63 -14.48
N GLU A 112 -15.53 -2.09 -13.28
CA GLU A 112 -16.90 -1.99 -12.76
C GLU A 112 -17.29 -0.54 -12.40
N ALA A 113 -16.35 0.26 -11.90
CA ALA A 113 -16.60 1.66 -11.52
C ALA A 113 -16.92 2.57 -12.73
N ALA A 114 -16.35 2.28 -13.90
CA ALA A 114 -16.62 3.01 -15.14
C ALA A 114 -18.05 2.76 -15.67
N THR A 115 -18.62 1.58 -15.40
CA THR A 115 -19.98 1.22 -15.86
C THR A 115 -21.06 1.85 -14.96
N ALA A 116 -20.78 2.06 -13.67
CA ALA A 116 -21.72 2.64 -12.71
C ALA A 116 -21.86 4.17 -12.78
N SER A 117 -21.04 4.86 -13.60
CA SER A 117 -21.01 6.32 -13.71
C SER A 117 -21.56 6.87 -15.02
N ALA A 118 -22.19 6.03 -15.85
CA ALA A 118 -22.98 6.52 -16.99
C ALA A 118 -24.11 7.43 -16.45
N PRO A 119 -24.10 8.74 -16.76
CA PRO A 119 -25.15 9.63 -16.29
C PRO A 119 -26.46 9.20 -16.92
N PHE A 120 -27.43 8.81 -16.09
CA PHE A 120 -28.83 8.69 -16.50
C PHE A 120 -29.23 10.05 -17.09
N THR A 121 -29.26 10.15 -18.42
CA THR A 121 -29.68 11.34 -19.13
C THR A 121 -31.20 11.24 -19.24
N PRO A 122 -31.99 12.10 -18.56
CA PRO A 122 -33.45 12.01 -18.56
C PRO A 122 -34.12 12.40 -19.90
N ALA A 123 -33.37 12.43 -21.00
CA ALA A 123 -33.87 12.85 -22.32
C ALA A 123 -34.97 11.93 -22.87
N ASP A 124 -35.05 10.68 -22.41
CA ASP A 124 -36.10 9.73 -22.79
C ASP A 124 -37.35 9.78 -21.89
N ALA A 125 -37.36 10.64 -20.86
CA ALA A 125 -38.48 10.79 -19.92
C ALA A 125 -39.34 12.04 -20.16
N ALA A 126 -39.15 12.76 -21.28
CA ALA A 126 -40.00 13.89 -21.62
C ALA A 126 -41.32 13.39 -22.24
N PRO A 127 -42.49 13.68 -21.65
CA PRO A 127 -43.77 13.30 -22.25
C PRO A 127 -43.95 14.02 -23.60
N PRO A 128 -44.60 13.40 -24.60
CA PRO A 128 -44.87 14.04 -25.88
C PRO A 128 -45.62 15.35 -25.63
N GLY A 129 -44.99 16.47 -26.01
CA GLY A 129 -45.51 17.81 -25.76
C GLY A 129 -46.86 18.05 -26.43
N PRO A 130 -47.70 18.94 -25.89
CA PRO A 130 -49.06 19.15 -26.38
C PRO A 130 -49.01 19.66 -27.83
N GLY A 131 -49.73 18.94 -28.70
CA GLY A 131 -49.87 19.27 -30.10
C GLY A 131 -50.40 20.69 -30.29
N LYS A 132 -49.61 21.53 -30.94
CA LYS A 132 -50.05 22.81 -31.49
C LYS A 132 -51.08 22.57 -32.60
N SER A 133 -52.35 22.43 -32.23
CA SER A 133 -53.46 22.55 -33.19
C SER A 133 -53.79 24.04 -33.33
N SER A 134 -53.43 24.55 -34.49
CA SER A 134 -53.63 25.91 -34.98
C SER A 134 -55.01 26.47 -34.66
N ALA A 135 -55.01 27.58 -33.93
CA ALA A 135 -56.07 28.56 -34.01
C ALA A 135 -56.07 29.20 -35.41
N GLY A 136 -57.23 29.16 -36.05
CA GLY A 136 -57.79 30.17 -36.95
C GLY A 136 -56.94 30.72 -38.10
N ARG A 137 -57.44 30.52 -39.33
CA ARG A 137 -57.32 31.52 -40.40
C ARG A 137 -58.46 31.37 -41.41
N ALA A 138 -59.22 32.45 -41.50
CA ALA A 138 -60.08 32.94 -42.60
C ALA A 138 -61.32 32.13 -43.00
#